data_AF-A0AAC8TA25-F1
#
_entry.id   AF-A0AAC8TA25-F1
#
_cell.length_a   1.000
_cell.length_b   1.000
_cell.length_c   1.000
_cell.angle_alpha   90.00
_cell.angle_beta   90.00
_cell.angle_gamma   90.00
#
_symmetry.space_group_name_H-M   'P 1'
#
loop_
_entity.id
_entity.type
_entity.pdbx_description
1 polymer ?
#
loop_
_entity_poly.entity_id
_entity_poly.type
_entity_poly.pdbx_seq_one_letter_code
_entity_poly.pdbx_strand_id
1 'polypeptide(L)'
;MSAPTSASTSAPASAPALHATPAAGAVLREQVSVVGLALRVPALGALALLLLATALTLRHRLDTGEPLDFRPELTLLPSFAGLLLPLAVWKGEPRFGPAFFWTLPVERRQHALTKVLAGWLWLMAAVALFLLWMLGLTLLTGGNVLGEVTLRMVDSTRDVPGIGAVAETLRTVRWKPRPVLWLVSFTSSSALYLFGSAMALGLRHPLRWVAGFISSVVLTLTLAQLLRVNWFFDEFAPGLEPLLVGRYGLDALLSARTESLSGEVRLPGGEVVNAWWGLPDVGDWALATLLWTGAVLALLWAAASRHREQRPR
;
A
#
# COMPACT_ATOMS: atom_id res chain seq x y z
N MET A 1 58.02 33.69 -56.67
CA MET A 1 58.05 32.55 -55.73
C MET A 1 56.72 32.52 -55.03
N SER A 2 55.80 31.67 -55.50
CA SER A 2 54.44 31.56 -54.97
C SER A 2 54.24 30.10 -54.56
N ALA A 3 53.99 29.86 -53.28
CA ALA A 3 53.86 28.52 -52.72
C ALA A 3 52.47 27.93 -53.05
N PRO A 4 52.37 26.64 -53.41
CA PRO A 4 51.09 25.99 -53.66
C PRO A 4 50.36 25.69 -52.34
N THR A 5 49.10 26.13 -52.27
CA THR A 5 48.19 25.87 -51.16
C THR A 5 47.63 24.46 -51.29
N SER A 6 48.07 23.54 -50.43
CA SER A 6 47.59 22.17 -50.37
C SER A 6 46.15 22.14 -49.84
N ALA A 7 45.18 21.87 -50.71
CA ALA A 7 43.78 21.65 -50.32
C ALA A 7 43.65 20.29 -49.62
N SER A 8 43.60 20.31 -48.29
CA SER A 8 43.23 19.17 -47.46
C SER A 8 41.75 18.80 -47.71
N THR A 9 41.51 17.76 -48.50
CA THR A 9 40.18 17.16 -48.67
C THR A 9 39.85 16.35 -47.42
N SER A 10 39.19 16.98 -46.45
CA SER A 10 38.65 16.28 -45.29
C SER A 10 37.51 15.35 -45.77
N ALA A 11 37.66 14.05 -45.48
CA ALA A 11 36.61 13.08 -45.77
C ALA A 11 35.33 13.45 -44.98
N PRO A 12 34.14 13.34 -45.59
CA PRO A 12 32.88 13.61 -44.90
C PRO A 12 32.76 12.67 -43.70
N ALA A 13 32.58 13.24 -42.51
CA ALA A 13 32.37 12.48 -41.28
C ALA A 13 31.17 11.55 -41.47
N SER A 14 31.42 10.24 -41.40
CA SER A 14 30.39 9.20 -41.44
C SER A 14 29.28 9.57 -40.46
N ALA A 15 28.06 9.75 -40.97
CA ALA A 15 26.91 10.07 -40.13
C ALA A 15 26.83 9.04 -38.97
N PRO A 16 26.75 9.48 -37.71
CA PRO A 16 26.70 8.56 -36.58
C PRO A 16 25.50 7.63 -36.78
N ALA A 17 25.78 6.33 -36.82
CA ALA A 17 24.73 5.32 -36.95
C ALA A 17 23.71 5.52 -35.82
N LEU A 18 22.46 5.78 -36.18
CA LEU A 18 21.37 5.92 -35.23
C LEU A 18 21.32 4.65 -34.37
N HIS A 19 21.51 4.79 -33.06
CA HIS A 19 21.43 3.67 -32.14
C HIS A 19 20.02 3.04 -32.24
N ALA A 20 19.96 1.72 -32.45
CA ALA A 20 18.70 1.00 -32.50
C ALA A 20 17.94 1.19 -31.19
N THR A 21 16.63 1.45 -31.28
CA THR A 21 15.76 1.58 -30.10
C THR A 21 15.79 0.26 -29.30
N PRO A 22 16.09 0.30 -28.00
CA PRO A 22 16.13 -0.92 -27.19
C PRO A 22 14.76 -1.58 -27.12
N ALA A 23 14.72 -2.91 -27.10
CA ALA A 23 13.48 -3.67 -26.94
C ALA A 23 12.85 -3.40 -25.55
N ALA A 24 11.51 -3.33 -25.49
CA ALA A 24 10.78 -3.02 -24.26
C ALA A 24 11.13 -3.93 -23.08
N GLY A 25 11.35 -5.23 -23.35
CA GLY A 25 11.77 -6.18 -22.31
C GLY A 25 13.14 -5.89 -21.70
N ALA A 26 14.09 -5.40 -22.50
CA ALA A 26 15.40 -4.99 -22.01
C ALA A 26 15.29 -3.75 -21.12
N VAL A 27 14.46 -2.77 -21.53
CA VAL A 27 14.16 -1.57 -20.74
C VAL A 27 13.53 -1.95 -19.40
N LEU A 28 12.53 -2.83 -19.39
CA LEU A 28 11.88 -3.28 -18.16
C LEU A 28 12.86 -4.00 -17.23
N ARG A 29 13.68 -4.93 -17.74
CA ARG A 29 14.68 -5.64 -16.93
C ARG A 29 15.67 -4.66 -16.28
N GLU A 30 16.14 -3.69 -17.04
CA GLU A 30 17.05 -2.66 -16.52
C GLU A 30 16.37 -1.80 -15.45
N GLN A 31 15.12 -1.38 -15.68
CA GLN A 31 14.35 -0.63 -14.68
C GLN A 31 14.13 -1.44 -13.39
N VAL A 32 13.86 -2.75 -13.49
CA VAL A 32 13.75 -3.64 -12.31
C VAL A 32 15.07 -3.68 -11.54
N SER A 33 16.21 -3.78 -12.22
CA SER A 33 17.54 -3.76 -11.59
C SER A 33 17.83 -2.44 -10.88
N VAL A 34 17.62 -1.32 -11.58
CA VAL A 34 17.86 0.04 -11.06
C VAL A 34 16.96 0.32 -9.84
N VAL A 35 15.68 -0.02 -9.93
CA VAL A 35 14.75 0.12 -8.80
C VAL A 35 15.17 -0.78 -7.63
N GLY A 36 15.60 -2.01 -7.89
CA GLY A 36 16.11 -2.91 -6.86
C GLY A 36 17.31 -2.33 -6.12
N LEU A 37 18.26 -1.74 -6.84
CA LEU A 37 19.40 -1.04 -6.24
C LEU A 37 18.96 0.17 -5.40
N ALA A 38 17.99 0.96 -5.88
CA ALA A 38 17.45 2.11 -5.14
C ALA A 38 16.73 1.69 -3.85
N LEU A 39 16.11 0.50 -3.83
CA LEU A 39 15.40 -0.05 -2.68
C LEU A 39 16.29 -0.76 -1.66
N ARG A 40 17.60 -0.90 -1.91
CA ARG A 40 18.52 -1.63 -1.01
C ARG A 40 18.50 -1.12 0.44
N VAL A 41 18.56 0.19 0.64
CA VAL A 41 18.58 0.78 2.00
C VAL A 41 17.23 0.58 2.71
N PRO A 42 16.07 0.92 2.10
CA PRO A 42 14.76 0.56 2.66
C PRO A 42 14.61 -0.94 2.96
N ALA A 43 15.09 -1.81 2.08
CA ALA A 43 15.00 -3.26 2.25
C ALA A 43 15.81 -3.74 3.46
N LEU A 44 17.00 -3.19 3.71
CA LEU A 44 17.78 -3.47 4.93
C LEU A 44 17.05 -3.00 6.19
N GLY A 45 16.43 -1.82 6.15
CA GLY A 45 15.60 -1.32 7.25
C GLY A 45 14.40 -2.24 7.52
N ALA A 46 13.69 -2.66 6.49
CA ALA A 46 12.57 -3.60 6.59
C ALA A 46 13.02 -4.96 7.15
N LEU A 47 14.15 -5.49 6.70
CA LEU A 47 14.73 -6.72 7.23
C LEU A 47 15.08 -6.60 8.72
N ALA A 48 15.70 -5.49 9.14
CA ALA A 48 16.02 -5.27 10.55
C ALA A 48 14.75 -5.22 11.42
N LEU A 49 13.69 -4.57 10.93
CA LEU A 49 12.39 -4.53 11.61
C LEU A 49 11.74 -5.92 11.69
N LEU A 50 11.81 -6.72 10.62
CA LEU A 50 11.28 -8.10 10.63
C LEU A 50 12.05 -9.00 11.60
N LEU A 51 13.37 -8.85 11.69
CA LEU A 51 14.19 -9.58 12.66
C LEU A 51 13.85 -9.17 14.09
N LEU A 52 13.68 -7.87 14.35
CA LEU A 52 13.24 -7.37 15.65
C LEU A 52 11.85 -7.90 16.01
N ALA A 53 10.89 -7.83 15.10
CA ALA A 53 9.55 -8.36 15.29
C ALA A 53 9.60 -9.87 15.59
N THR A 54 10.40 -10.63 14.85
CA THR A 54 10.63 -12.06 15.09
C THR A 54 11.13 -12.33 16.50
N ALA A 55 12.15 -11.58 16.95
CA ALA A 55 12.72 -11.73 18.29
C ALA A 55 11.71 -11.40 19.39
N LEU A 56 10.92 -10.33 19.23
CA LEU A 56 9.89 -9.94 20.18
C LEU A 56 8.76 -10.97 20.24
N THR A 57 8.31 -11.49 19.09
CA THR A 57 7.28 -12.52 19.03
C THR A 57 7.75 -13.83 19.66
N LEU A 58 8.99 -14.25 19.37
CA LEU A 58 9.54 -15.46 19.97
C LEU A 58 9.72 -15.32 21.48
N ARG A 59 10.17 -14.16 21.96
CA ARG A 59 10.24 -13.87 23.40
C ARG A 59 8.86 -13.92 24.04
N HIS A 60 7.86 -13.26 23.46
CA HIS A 60 6.50 -13.29 23.96
C HIS A 60 5.96 -14.72 24.04
N ARG A 61 6.19 -15.54 23.01
CA ARG A 61 5.84 -16.96 22.99
C ARG A 61 6.50 -17.75 24.14
N LEU A 62 7.78 -17.49 24.42
CA LEU A 62 8.50 -18.14 25.51
C LEU A 62 7.95 -17.73 26.88
N ASP A 63 7.54 -16.48 27.04
CA ASP A 63 7.04 -15.93 28.29
C ASP A 63 5.58 -16.37 28.58
N THR A 64 4.70 -16.40 27.58
CA THR A 64 3.26 -16.68 27.77
C THR A 64 2.84 -18.09 27.41
N GLY A 65 3.59 -18.78 26.54
CA GLY A 65 3.16 -20.05 25.98
C GLY A 65 1.91 -19.94 25.10
N GLU A 66 1.56 -18.73 24.61
CA GLU A 66 0.47 -18.51 23.65
C GLU A 66 0.96 -18.61 22.20
N PRO A 67 0.27 -19.34 21.32
CA PRO A 67 0.72 -19.51 19.94
C PRO A 67 0.45 -18.24 19.12
N LEU A 68 1.24 -18.00 18.07
CA LEU A 68 1.01 -16.86 17.19
C LEU A 68 0.06 -17.26 16.06
N ASP A 69 -1.20 -16.89 16.18
CA ASP A 69 -2.18 -17.11 15.11
C ASP A 69 -1.96 -16.17 13.93
N PHE A 70 -2.25 -16.68 12.73
CA PHE A 70 -2.22 -15.88 11.52
C PHE A 70 -3.42 -14.93 11.52
N ARG A 71 -3.15 -13.63 11.71
CA ARG A 71 -4.16 -12.58 11.85
C ARG A 71 -4.21 -11.70 10.59
N PRO A 72 -5.36 -11.59 9.90
CA PRO A 72 -5.52 -10.71 8.74
C PRO A 72 -5.19 -9.24 9.04
N GLU A 73 -5.33 -8.79 10.27
CA GLU A 73 -5.04 -7.41 10.68
C GLU A 73 -3.56 -7.03 10.42
N LEU A 74 -2.66 -8.03 10.42
CA LEU A 74 -1.24 -7.85 10.11
C LEU A 74 -0.98 -7.55 8.62
N THR A 75 -1.99 -7.70 7.75
CA THR A 75 -1.88 -7.35 6.32
C THR A 75 -1.90 -5.85 6.07
N LEU A 76 -2.22 -5.02 7.08
CA LEU A 76 -2.12 -3.57 6.97
C LEU A 76 -0.68 -3.09 6.79
N LEU A 77 0.30 -3.77 7.40
CA LEU A 77 1.73 -3.41 7.33
C LEU A 77 2.27 -3.36 5.88
N PRO A 78 2.16 -4.43 5.06
CA PRO A 78 2.59 -4.37 3.67
C PRO A 78 1.80 -3.32 2.86
N SER A 79 0.55 -3.05 3.22
CA SER A 79 -0.29 -2.04 2.57
C SER A 79 0.32 -0.63 2.73
N PHE A 80 0.70 -0.27 3.97
CA PHE A 80 1.39 1.00 4.23
C PHE A 80 2.78 1.06 3.58
N ALA A 81 3.51 -0.05 3.53
CA ALA A 81 4.75 -0.13 2.77
C ALA A 81 4.50 0.16 1.27
N GLY A 82 3.42 -0.37 0.71
CA GLY A 82 2.94 -0.07 -0.64
C GLY A 82 2.77 1.43 -0.87
N LEU A 83 2.11 2.14 0.04
CA LEU A 83 1.92 3.60 -0.06
C LEU A 83 3.25 4.38 -0.09
N LEU A 84 4.23 3.95 0.69
CA LEU A 84 5.50 4.68 0.89
C LEU A 84 6.57 4.30 -0.13
N LEU A 85 6.55 3.08 -0.66
CA LEU A 85 7.58 2.56 -1.57
C LEU A 85 7.80 3.43 -2.83
N PRO A 86 6.78 4.02 -3.47
CA PRO A 86 6.97 4.95 -4.59
C PRO A 86 7.93 6.10 -4.24
N LEU A 87 7.92 6.59 -3.00
CA LEU A 87 8.80 7.69 -2.61
C LEU A 87 10.28 7.30 -2.66
N ALA A 88 10.60 6.05 -2.33
CA ALA A 88 11.93 5.49 -2.47
C ALA A 88 12.29 5.20 -3.93
N VAL A 89 11.37 4.64 -4.70
CA VAL A 89 11.53 4.37 -6.15
C VAL A 89 11.87 5.65 -6.92
N TRP A 90 11.22 6.76 -6.56
CA TRP A 90 11.39 8.06 -7.20
C TRP A 90 12.39 8.99 -6.49
N LYS A 91 13.22 8.46 -5.58
CA LYS A 91 14.24 9.24 -4.88
C LYS A 91 15.41 9.54 -5.82
N GLY A 92 15.89 10.79 -5.82
CA GLY A 92 17.07 11.21 -6.59
C GLY A 92 16.80 11.60 -8.05
N GLU A 93 15.59 11.39 -8.56
CA GLU A 93 15.25 11.79 -9.92
C GLU A 93 14.50 13.13 -9.96
N PRO A 94 14.96 14.11 -10.77
CA PRO A 94 14.23 15.34 -11.00
C PRO A 94 12.96 15.05 -11.82
N ARG A 95 11.82 14.90 -11.14
CA ARG A 95 10.51 14.64 -11.77
C ARG A 95 9.96 15.86 -12.51
N PHE A 96 10.35 17.05 -12.06
CA PHE A 96 9.90 18.32 -12.61
C PHE A 96 11.16 19.13 -12.95
N GLY A 97 11.46 19.26 -14.23
CA GLY A 97 12.59 20.03 -14.73
C GLY A 97 12.62 20.07 -16.26
N PRO A 98 13.17 21.15 -16.86
CA PRO A 98 13.12 21.37 -18.30
C PRO A 98 14.10 20.49 -19.12
N ALA A 99 15.11 19.88 -18.49
CA ALA A 99 16.29 19.39 -19.22
C ALA A 99 16.46 17.85 -19.31
N PHE A 100 15.90 17.06 -18.38
CA PHE A 100 16.35 15.67 -18.23
C PHE A 100 15.81 14.68 -19.29
N PHE A 101 14.72 15.02 -19.98
CA PHE A 101 13.98 14.04 -20.79
C PHE A 101 14.13 14.19 -22.31
N TRP A 102 14.78 15.25 -22.80
CA TRP A 102 14.98 15.45 -24.25
C TRP A 102 16.00 14.48 -24.87
N THR A 103 16.78 13.80 -24.04
CA THR A 103 17.85 12.89 -24.48
C THR A 103 17.48 11.42 -24.37
N LEU A 104 16.33 11.08 -23.77
CA LEU A 104 15.90 9.68 -23.65
C LEU A 104 15.19 9.23 -24.94
N PRO A 105 15.52 8.04 -25.48
CA PRO A 105 14.92 7.53 -26.71
C PRO A 105 13.48 7.00 -26.52
N VAL A 106 12.87 7.18 -25.35
CA VAL A 106 11.56 6.62 -24.98
C VAL A 106 10.64 7.73 -24.49
N GLU A 107 9.37 7.65 -24.88
CA GLU A 107 8.33 8.55 -24.38
C GLU A 107 8.30 8.57 -22.84
N ARG A 108 8.28 9.78 -22.25
CA ARG A 108 8.28 9.98 -20.79
C ARG A 108 7.22 9.16 -20.07
N ARG A 109 6.03 9.05 -20.67
CA ARG A 109 4.92 8.27 -20.12
C ARG A 109 5.26 6.79 -20.02
N GLN A 110 5.79 6.20 -21.09
CA GLN A 110 6.16 4.79 -21.13
C GLN A 110 7.26 4.50 -20.11
N HIS A 111 8.26 5.39 -20.02
CA HIS A 111 9.32 5.29 -19.02
C HIS A 111 8.75 5.32 -17.59
N ALA A 112 7.88 6.29 -17.28
CA ALA A 112 7.27 6.40 -15.95
C ALA A 112 6.43 5.16 -15.59
N LEU A 113 5.61 4.67 -16.51
CA LEU A 113 4.79 3.47 -16.28
C LEU A 113 5.66 2.21 -16.13
N THR A 114 6.74 2.09 -16.90
CA THR A 114 7.69 0.97 -16.78
C THR A 114 8.37 0.99 -15.41
N LYS A 115 8.74 2.17 -14.92
CA LYS A 115 9.33 2.32 -13.58
C LYS A 115 8.34 2.03 -12.45
N VAL A 116 7.07 2.45 -12.59
CA VAL A 116 6.00 2.06 -11.67
C VAL A 116 5.79 0.55 -11.67
N LEU A 117 5.78 -0.10 -12.84
CA LEU A 117 5.68 -1.55 -12.94
C LEU A 117 6.87 -2.25 -12.26
N ALA A 118 8.09 -1.75 -12.46
CA ALA A 118 9.29 -2.28 -11.81
C ALA A 118 9.22 -2.20 -10.28
N GLY A 119 8.78 -1.06 -9.74
CA GLY A 119 8.59 -0.91 -8.29
C GLY A 119 7.43 -1.78 -7.75
N TRP A 120 6.36 -1.95 -8.52
CA TRP A 120 5.27 -2.86 -8.16
C TRP A 120 5.74 -4.32 -8.06
N LEU A 121 6.58 -4.79 -8.98
CA LEU A 121 7.15 -6.15 -8.92
C LEU A 121 7.96 -6.38 -7.63
N TRP A 122 8.80 -5.42 -7.24
CA TRP A 122 9.55 -5.48 -5.98
C TRP A 122 8.62 -5.45 -4.76
N LEU A 123 7.54 -4.67 -4.79
CA LEU A 123 6.52 -4.70 -3.75
C LEU A 123 5.86 -6.07 -3.65
N MET A 124 5.41 -6.67 -4.76
CA MET A 124 4.77 -7.99 -4.74
C MET A 124 5.71 -9.07 -4.18
N ALA A 125 7.00 -9.01 -4.53
CA ALA A 125 8.01 -9.89 -3.96
C ALA A 125 8.15 -9.68 -2.43
N ALA A 126 8.15 -8.43 -1.96
CA ALA A 126 8.20 -8.11 -0.53
C ALA A 126 6.96 -8.57 0.22
N VAL A 127 5.75 -8.39 -0.34
CA VAL A 127 4.49 -8.88 0.23
C VAL A 127 4.49 -10.39 0.33
N ALA A 128 4.92 -11.10 -0.71
CA ALA A 128 5.04 -12.55 -0.71
C ALA A 128 6.03 -13.04 0.37
N LEU A 129 7.21 -12.41 0.46
CA LEU A 129 8.21 -12.73 1.49
C LEU A 129 7.64 -12.50 2.90
N PHE A 130 6.93 -11.39 3.11
CA PHE A 130 6.29 -11.07 4.39
C PHE A 130 5.25 -12.13 4.79
N LEU A 131 4.39 -12.55 3.87
CA LEU A 131 3.39 -13.59 4.13
C LEU A 131 4.03 -14.95 4.41
N LEU A 132 5.09 -15.31 3.67
CA LEU A 132 5.85 -16.54 3.94
C LEU A 132 6.53 -16.49 5.31
N TRP A 133 7.07 -15.34 5.70
CA TRP A 133 7.65 -15.12 7.02
C TRP A 133 6.59 -15.27 8.12
N MET A 134 5.43 -14.61 7.98
CA MET A 134 4.30 -14.76 8.91
C MET A 134 3.84 -16.22 9.02
N LEU A 135 3.69 -16.90 7.89
CA LEU A 135 3.34 -18.32 7.85
C LEU A 135 4.39 -19.17 8.59
N GLY A 136 5.67 -18.90 8.39
CA GLY A 136 6.76 -19.55 9.10
C GLY A 136 6.67 -19.36 10.61
N LEU A 137 6.41 -18.14 11.09
CA LEU A 137 6.24 -17.85 12.52
C LEU A 137 5.02 -18.56 13.12
N THR A 138 3.88 -18.54 12.42
CA THR A 138 2.67 -19.25 12.87
C THR A 138 2.95 -20.75 12.98
N LEU A 139 3.60 -21.37 11.99
CA LEU A 139 3.94 -22.79 12.03
C LEU A 139 4.93 -23.11 13.16
N LEU A 140 5.98 -22.30 13.34
CA LEU A 140 6.99 -22.51 14.39
C LEU A 140 6.42 -22.38 15.81
N THR A 141 5.40 -21.54 16.00
CA THR A 141 4.76 -21.33 17.30
C THR A 141 3.62 -22.32 17.57
N GLY A 142 3.27 -23.18 16.60
CA GLY A 142 2.12 -24.09 16.67
C GLY A 142 0.78 -23.36 16.55
N GLY A 143 0.78 -22.15 15.98
CA GLY A 143 -0.40 -21.34 15.78
C GLY A 143 -1.27 -21.81 14.62
N ASN A 144 -2.46 -21.24 14.56
CA ASN A 144 -3.46 -21.61 13.59
C ASN A 144 -3.30 -20.82 12.28
N VAL A 145 -3.10 -21.53 11.16
CA VAL A 145 -2.93 -20.94 9.82
C VAL A 145 -4.26 -20.84 9.05
N LEU A 146 -5.05 -21.92 9.05
CA LEU A 146 -6.29 -22.08 8.24
C LEU A 146 -7.41 -22.80 9.00
N GLY A 147 -7.19 -23.08 10.28
CA GLY A 147 -8.12 -23.80 11.13
C GLY A 147 -9.30 -22.93 11.53
N GLU A 148 -10.30 -23.59 12.09
CA GLU A 148 -11.49 -22.92 12.60
C GLU A 148 -11.12 -21.98 13.75
N VAL A 149 -11.59 -20.75 13.65
CA VAL A 149 -11.51 -19.75 14.71
C VAL A 149 -12.89 -19.65 15.33
N THR A 150 -12.96 -19.70 16.66
CA THR A 150 -14.20 -19.47 17.39
C THR A 150 -14.39 -17.96 17.57
N LEU A 151 -15.34 -17.38 16.86
CA LEU A 151 -15.71 -15.97 16.97
C LEU A 151 -16.89 -15.81 17.94
N ARG A 152 -16.90 -14.74 18.72
CA ARG A 152 -18.08 -14.34 19.50
C ARG A 152 -18.87 -13.35 18.65
N MET A 153 -20.03 -13.74 18.14
CA MET A 153 -20.87 -12.89 17.29
C MET A 153 -22.04 -12.29 18.05
N VAL A 154 -22.41 -11.07 17.66
CA VAL A 154 -23.64 -10.40 18.11
C VAL A 154 -24.76 -10.72 17.12
N ASP A 155 -25.89 -11.24 17.59
CA ASP A 155 -26.99 -11.73 16.74
C ASP A 155 -27.71 -10.63 15.92
N SER A 156 -27.67 -9.38 16.36
CA SER A 156 -28.29 -8.25 15.65
C SER A 156 -27.46 -6.98 15.76
N THR A 157 -27.12 -6.41 14.61
CA THR A 157 -26.46 -5.10 14.47
C THR A 157 -27.39 -3.93 14.66
N ARG A 158 -28.72 -4.14 14.70
CA ARG A 158 -29.68 -3.04 14.55
C ARG A 158 -30.09 -2.33 15.82
N ASP A 159 -30.05 -2.97 16.99
CA ASP A 159 -30.62 -2.38 18.21
C ASP A 159 -29.96 -2.95 19.48
N VAL A 160 -28.72 -2.56 19.78
CA VAL A 160 -28.18 -2.80 21.14
C VAL A 160 -27.96 -1.47 21.85
N PRO A 161 -29.01 -0.95 22.54
CA PRO A 161 -28.85 0.18 23.43
C PRO A 161 -28.07 -0.28 24.68
N GLY A 162 -26.78 0.02 24.69
CA GLY A 162 -25.93 -0.13 25.87
C GLY A 162 -25.19 -1.47 25.98
N ILE A 163 -24.05 -1.39 26.65
CA ILE A 163 -23.05 -2.47 26.79
C ILE A 163 -23.62 -3.73 27.48
N GLY A 164 -24.62 -3.58 28.35
CA GLY A 164 -25.20 -4.67 29.13
C GLY A 164 -26.00 -5.71 28.31
N ALA A 165 -26.75 -5.27 27.29
CA ALA A 165 -27.57 -6.16 26.47
C ALA A 165 -26.75 -6.97 25.45
N VAL A 166 -25.48 -6.58 25.20
CA VAL A 166 -24.60 -7.29 24.26
C VAL A 166 -24.21 -8.67 24.82
N ALA A 167 -24.01 -8.80 26.13
CA ALA A 167 -23.51 -10.04 26.73
C ALA A 167 -24.46 -11.23 26.56
N GLU A 168 -25.77 -11.00 26.66
CA GLU A 168 -26.80 -12.04 26.52
C GLU A 168 -27.02 -12.46 25.05
N THR A 169 -26.51 -11.70 24.09
CA THR A 169 -26.68 -11.93 22.65
C THR A 169 -25.41 -12.47 21.98
N LEU A 170 -24.34 -12.73 22.75
CA LEU A 170 -23.11 -13.30 22.22
C LEU A 170 -23.28 -14.80 21.96
N ARG A 171 -23.28 -15.16 20.68
CA ARG A 171 -23.18 -16.55 20.24
C ARG A 171 -21.76 -16.90 19.82
N THR A 172 -21.31 -18.11 20.11
CA THR A 172 -20.03 -18.60 19.59
C THR A 172 -20.23 -19.25 18.22
N VAL A 173 -19.53 -18.75 17.22
CA VAL A 173 -19.60 -19.23 15.84
C VAL A 173 -18.23 -19.71 15.42
N ARG A 174 -18.16 -20.94 14.89
CA ARG A 174 -16.94 -21.46 14.27
C ARG A 174 -16.85 -20.93 12.86
N TRP A 175 -15.80 -20.18 12.58
CA TRP A 175 -15.54 -19.61 11.28
C TRP A 175 -14.23 -20.14 10.72
N LYS A 176 -14.24 -20.50 9.44
CA LYS A 176 -13.05 -20.90 8.71
C LYS A 176 -12.74 -19.83 7.67
N PRO A 177 -11.62 -19.09 7.80
CA PRO A 177 -11.24 -18.07 6.82
C PRO A 177 -11.11 -18.68 5.42
N ARG A 178 -11.68 -18.01 4.43
CA ARG A 178 -11.51 -18.42 3.04
C ARG A 178 -10.08 -18.06 2.59
N PRO A 179 -9.29 -18.98 2.00
CA PRO A 179 -7.92 -18.69 1.57
C PRO A 179 -7.80 -17.51 0.61
N VAL A 180 -8.85 -17.20 -0.15
CA VAL A 180 -8.89 -16.03 -1.05
C VAL A 180 -8.70 -14.71 -0.32
N LEU A 181 -9.09 -14.61 0.97
CA LEU A 181 -8.87 -13.40 1.79
C LEU A 181 -7.38 -13.10 2.01
N TRP A 182 -6.48 -14.05 1.73
CA TRP A 182 -5.04 -13.81 1.80
C TRP A 182 -4.56 -12.88 0.68
N LEU A 183 -5.33 -12.81 -0.42
CA LEU A 183 -5.08 -11.87 -1.51
C LEU A 183 -5.31 -10.42 -1.10
N VAL A 184 -6.00 -10.15 0.03
CA VAL A 184 -6.21 -8.79 0.57
C VAL A 184 -4.88 -8.04 0.63
N SER A 185 -3.83 -8.65 1.21
CA SER A 185 -2.49 -8.06 1.30
C SER A 185 -1.93 -7.60 -0.05
N PHE A 186 -2.15 -8.39 -1.11
CA PHE A 186 -1.64 -8.10 -2.44
C PHE A 186 -2.45 -6.98 -3.10
N THR A 187 -3.78 -7.04 -2.97
CA THR A 187 -4.68 -6.06 -3.59
C THR A 187 -4.62 -4.70 -2.90
N SER A 188 -4.59 -4.67 -1.56
CA SER A 188 -4.47 -3.45 -0.76
C SER A 188 -3.13 -2.77 -1.00
N SER A 189 -2.02 -3.53 -0.95
CA SER A 189 -0.67 -3.01 -1.22
C SER A 189 -0.55 -2.51 -2.64
N SER A 190 -1.14 -3.20 -3.62
CA SER A 190 -1.17 -2.75 -5.02
C SER A 190 -1.93 -1.44 -5.17
N ALA A 191 -3.13 -1.33 -4.60
CA ALA A 191 -3.93 -0.11 -4.66
C ALA A 191 -3.20 1.09 -4.04
N LEU A 192 -2.65 0.92 -2.82
CA LEU A 192 -1.90 1.98 -2.15
C LEU A 192 -0.59 2.33 -2.85
N TYR A 193 0.09 1.35 -3.44
CA TYR A 193 1.28 1.59 -4.27
C TYR A 193 0.98 2.42 -5.51
N LEU A 194 -0.06 2.05 -6.26
CA LEU A 194 -0.46 2.80 -7.43
C LEU A 194 -0.89 4.23 -7.03
N PHE A 195 -1.52 4.41 -5.87
CA PHE A 195 -1.91 5.71 -5.35
C PHE A 195 -0.69 6.55 -4.99
N GLY A 196 0.26 5.97 -4.25
CA GLY A 196 1.53 6.63 -3.94
C GLY A 196 2.34 6.97 -5.20
N SER A 197 2.32 6.12 -6.24
CA SER A 197 2.93 6.40 -7.53
C SER A 197 2.22 7.52 -8.28
N ALA A 198 0.88 7.57 -8.26
CA ALA A 198 0.11 8.67 -8.83
C ALA A 198 0.44 10.00 -8.14
N MET A 199 0.54 10.01 -6.81
CA MET A 199 0.98 11.18 -6.05
C MET A 199 2.43 11.57 -6.40
N ALA A 200 3.34 10.60 -6.47
CA ALA A 200 4.74 10.85 -6.76
C ALA A 200 4.97 11.45 -8.15
N LEU A 201 4.11 11.09 -9.12
CA LEU A 201 4.10 11.63 -10.47
C LEU A 201 3.34 12.95 -10.59
N GLY A 202 2.20 13.08 -9.92
CA GLY A 202 1.29 14.23 -10.06
C GLY A 202 1.67 15.45 -9.22
N LEU A 203 2.42 15.27 -8.14
CA LEU A 203 2.74 16.31 -7.17
C LEU A 203 4.24 16.61 -7.13
N ARG A 204 4.59 17.90 -7.03
CA ARG A 204 5.99 18.37 -6.91
C ARG A 204 6.67 17.92 -5.62
N HIS A 205 5.90 17.86 -4.53
CA HIS A 205 6.39 17.54 -3.19
C HIS A 205 5.44 16.57 -2.47
N PRO A 206 5.33 15.30 -2.91
CA PRO A 206 4.35 14.36 -2.37
C PRO A 206 4.52 14.13 -0.86
N LEU A 207 5.76 14.05 -0.37
CA LEU A 207 6.06 13.91 1.06
C LEU A 207 5.51 15.06 1.91
N ARG A 208 5.58 16.30 1.42
CA ARG A 208 5.04 17.46 2.14
C ARG A 208 3.51 17.40 2.24
N TRP A 209 2.86 16.91 1.19
CA TRP A 209 1.41 16.72 1.18
C TRP A 209 0.97 15.57 2.08
N VAL A 210 1.65 14.43 2.05
CA VAL A 210 1.36 13.30 2.94
C VAL A 210 1.58 13.70 4.40
N ALA A 211 2.73 14.31 4.72
CA ALA A 211 3.02 14.80 6.07
C ALA A 211 2.02 15.87 6.51
N GLY A 212 1.73 16.85 5.65
CA GLY A 212 0.75 17.90 5.93
C GLY A 212 -0.66 17.34 6.18
N PHE A 213 -1.09 16.35 5.40
CA PHE A 213 -2.38 15.69 5.60
C PHE A 213 -2.42 14.93 6.94
N ILE A 214 -1.41 14.10 7.23
CA ILE A 214 -1.34 13.34 8.49
C ILE A 214 -1.28 14.30 9.69
N SER A 215 -0.42 15.33 9.64
CA SER A 215 -0.33 16.34 10.69
C SER A 215 -1.63 17.11 10.86
N SER A 216 -2.34 17.43 9.78
CA SER A 216 -3.65 18.08 9.86
C SER A 216 -4.67 17.18 10.54
N VAL A 217 -4.76 15.90 10.16
CA VAL A 217 -5.70 14.95 10.78
C VAL A 217 -5.42 14.80 12.27
N VAL A 218 -4.16 14.56 12.65
CA VAL A 218 -3.76 14.40 14.06
C VAL A 218 -4.05 15.68 14.85
N LEU A 219 -3.72 16.85 14.30
CA LEU A 219 -3.98 18.14 14.95
C LEU A 219 -5.48 18.36 15.13
N THR A 220 -6.29 18.11 14.09
CA THR A 220 -7.75 18.26 14.16
C THR A 220 -8.36 17.32 15.19
N LEU A 221 -7.95 16.05 15.23
CA LEU A 221 -8.44 15.09 16.21
C LEU A 221 -8.05 15.49 17.65
N THR A 222 -6.80 15.90 17.84
CA THR A 222 -6.29 16.35 19.15
C THR A 222 -7.04 17.61 19.61
N LEU A 223 -7.25 18.56 18.71
CA LEU A 223 -7.94 19.81 19.04
C LEU A 223 -9.43 19.57 19.33
N ALA A 224 -10.09 18.69 18.56
CA ALA A 224 -11.49 18.31 18.80
C ALA A 224 -11.64 17.66 20.18
N GLN A 225 -10.72 16.76 20.56
CA GLN A 225 -10.69 16.15 21.89
C GLN A 225 -10.43 17.19 22.99
N LEU A 226 -9.45 18.08 22.80
CA LEU A 226 -9.08 19.10 23.79
C LEU A 226 -10.22 20.09 24.05
N LEU A 227 -10.88 20.55 22.98
CA LEU A 227 -11.98 21.51 23.04
C LEU A 227 -13.33 20.85 23.40
N ARG A 228 -13.38 19.51 23.55
CA ARG A 228 -14.62 18.72 23.73
C ARG A 228 -15.67 19.05 22.67
N VAL A 229 -15.19 19.26 21.45
CA VAL A 229 -16.00 19.64 20.30
C VAL A 229 -16.56 18.37 19.68
N ASN A 230 -17.73 17.95 20.17
CA ASN A 230 -18.39 16.74 19.67
C ASN A 230 -18.95 16.96 18.25
N TRP A 231 -19.32 18.19 17.86
CA TRP A 231 -19.89 18.47 16.52
C TRP A 231 -18.98 18.04 15.37
N PHE A 232 -17.66 18.08 15.54
CA PHE A 232 -16.74 17.59 14.51
C PHE A 232 -16.94 16.10 14.27
N PHE A 233 -17.07 15.31 15.34
CA PHE A 233 -17.37 13.89 15.22
C PHE A 233 -18.82 13.64 14.78
N ASP A 234 -19.76 14.46 15.23
CA ASP A 234 -21.19 14.28 14.91
C ASP A 234 -21.52 14.65 13.45
N GLU A 235 -20.84 15.64 12.85
CA GLU A 235 -21.13 16.11 11.49
C GLU A 235 -20.15 15.56 10.44
N PHE A 236 -18.86 15.53 10.75
CA PHE A 236 -17.84 15.15 9.76
C PHE A 236 -17.66 13.63 9.66
N ALA A 237 -17.70 12.92 10.80
CA ALA A 237 -17.47 11.47 10.80
C ALA A 237 -18.53 10.71 9.99
N PRO A 238 -19.85 11.00 10.09
CA PRO A 238 -20.85 10.32 9.27
C PRO A 238 -20.67 10.54 7.77
N GLY A 239 -20.08 11.68 7.36
CA GLY A 239 -19.78 11.96 5.97
C GLY A 239 -18.61 11.11 5.41
N LEU A 240 -17.62 10.79 6.25
CA LEU A 240 -16.49 9.93 5.86
C LEU A 240 -16.73 8.45 6.13
N GLU A 241 -17.66 8.11 7.01
CA GLU A 241 -17.95 6.73 7.41
C GLU A 241 -18.23 5.81 6.21
N PRO A 242 -19.03 6.19 5.18
CA PRO A 242 -19.23 5.34 4.01
C PRO A 242 -17.95 5.10 3.20
N LEU A 243 -17.02 6.06 3.22
CA LEU A 243 -15.75 5.97 2.52
C LEU A 243 -14.74 5.10 3.29
N LEU A 244 -14.73 5.20 4.62
CA LEU A 244 -13.78 4.51 5.49
C LEU A 244 -14.25 3.09 5.83
N VAL A 245 -15.46 2.98 6.38
CA VAL A 245 -16.01 1.79 7.06
C VAL A 245 -17.19 1.20 6.27
N GLY A 246 -17.70 1.93 5.27
CA GLY A 246 -18.81 1.47 4.42
C GLY A 246 -18.52 0.16 3.68
N ARG A 247 -19.58 -0.44 3.13
CA ARG A 247 -19.53 -1.76 2.47
C ARG A 247 -18.42 -1.91 1.42
N TYR A 248 -18.12 -0.83 0.69
CA TYR A 248 -17.05 -0.78 -0.31
C TYR A 248 -15.96 0.26 0.05
N GLY A 249 -15.87 0.62 1.33
CA GLY A 249 -14.94 1.62 1.85
C GLY A 249 -13.49 1.14 1.83
N LEU A 250 -12.60 1.98 2.37
CA LEU A 250 -11.17 1.66 2.51
C LEU A 250 -10.95 0.44 3.39
N ASP A 251 -11.74 0.25 4.45
CA ASP A 251 -11.64 -0.94 5.29
C ASP A 251 -11.93 -2.23 4.50
N ALA A 252 -12.92 -2.19 3.60
CA ALA A 252 -13.19 -3.31 2.70
C ALA A 252 -11.99 -3.63 1.80
N LEU A 253 -11.29 -2.63 1.28
CA LEU A 253 -10.06 -2.82 0.50
C LEU A 253 -8.89 -3.35 1.34
N LEU A 254 -8.68 -2.77 2.53
CA LEU A 254 -7.47 -2.94 3.34
C LEU A 254 -7.49 -4.20 4.21
N SER A 255 -8.67 -4.59 4.70
CA SER A 255 -8.84 -5.66 5.68
C SER A 255 -9.93 -6.68 5.30
N ALA A 256 -10.60 -6.51 4.15
CA ALA A 256 -11.84 -7.23 3.83
C ALA A 256 -12.93 -7.06 4.90
N ARG A 257 -12.96 -5.87 5.52
CA ARG A 257 -13.89 -5.47 6.58
C ARG A 257 -13.67 -6.13 7.94
N THR A 258 -12.55 -6.80 8.21
CA THR A 258 -12.33 -7.42 9.52
C THR A 258 -12.32 -6.41 10.66
N GLU A 259 -11.79 -5.20 10.41
CA GLU A 259 -11.76 -4.13 11.42
C GLU A 259 -13.15 -3.53 11.65
N SER A 260 -13.94 -3.26 10.60
CA SER A 260 -15.32 -2.73 10.80
C SER A 260 -16.32 -3.76 11.30
N LEU A 261 -16.04 -5.05 11.10
CA LEU A 261 -16.91 -6.15 11.53
C LEU A 261 -16.53 -6.71 12.89
N SER A 262 -15.49 -6.20 13.54
CA SER A 262 -15.08 -6.65 14.88
C SER A 262 -14.72 -5.50 15.80
N GLY A 263 -14.94 -5.66 17.09
CA GLY A 263 -14.55 -4.66 18.07
C GLY A 263 -14.65 -5.15 19.50
N GLU A 264 -13.93 -4.46 20.37
CA GLU A 264 -13.89 -4.79 21.78
C GLU A 264 -15.19 -4.41 22.48
N VAL A 265 -15.82 -5.39 23.10
CA VAL A 265 -17.00 -5.23 23.96
C VAL A 265 -16.60 -5.62 25.37
N ARG A 266 -16.90 -4.75 26.34
CA ARG A 266 -16.73 -5.05 27.77
C ARG A 266 -17.98 -5.74 28.30
N LEU A 267 -17.87 -6.95 28.81
CA LEU A 267 -18.98 -7.67 29.44
C LEU A 267 -19.32 -7.08 30.81
N PRO A 268 -20.54 -7.32 31.36
CA PRO A 268 -20.93 -6.89 32.71
C PRO A 268 -19.95 -7.30 33.81
N GLY A 269 -19.23 -8.43 33.64
CA GLY A 269 -18.19 -8.90 34.55
C GLY A 269 -16.83 -8.21 34.42
N GLY A 270 -16.69 -7.21 33.53
CA GLY A 270 -15.44 -6.49 33.28
C GLY A 270 -14.49 -7.14 32.25
N GLU A 271 -14.76 -8.39 31.84
CA GLU A 271 -14.02 -9.07 30.76
C GLU A 271 -14.18 -8.30 29.44
N VAL A 272 -13.08 -8.05 28.74
CA VAL A 272 -13.08 -7.41 27.41
C VAL A 272 -12.94 -8.51 26.36
N VAL A 273 -13.88 -8.56 25.43
CA VAL A 273 -13.97 -9.62 24.42
C VAL A 273 -14.06 -8.98 23.04
N ASN A 274 -13.36 -9.55 22.05
CA ASN A 274 -13.54 -9.13 20.66
C ASN A 274 -14.83 -9.74 20.10
N ALA A 275 -15.85 -8.92 19.90
CA ALA A 275 -17.15 -9.31 19.36
C ALA A 275 -17.24 -8.96 17.88
N TRP A 276 -17.87 -9.84 17.11
CA TRP A 276 -18.04 -9.69 15.67
C TRP A 276 -19.49 -9.37 15.30
N TRP A 277 -19.68 -8.37 14.45
CA TRP A 277 -20.98 -7.94 13.92
C TRP A 277 -21.35 -8.63 12.60
N GLY A 278 -20.40 -9.27 11.94
CA GLY A 278 -20.61 -9.99 10.70
C GLY A 278 -19.36 -10.73 10.27
N LEU A 279 -19.48 -11.53 9.21
CA LEU A 279 -18.33 -12.21 8.60
C LEU A 279 -17.84 -11.43 7.37
N PRO A 280 -16.53 -11.44 7.09
CA PRO A 280 -15.98 -10.91 5.85
C PRO A 280 -16.65 -11.57 4.63
N ASP A 281 -17.20 -10.75 3.73
CA ASP A 281 -17.78 -11.20 2.47
C ASP A 281 -16.78 -10.99 1.32
N VAL A 282 -16.49 -12.06 0.58
CA VAL A 282 -15.52 -12.06 -0.52
C VAL A 282 -16.01 -11.23 -1.70
N GLY A 283 -17.32 -11.20 -1.97
CA GLY A 283 -17.91 -10.42 -3.03
C GLY A 283 -17.78 -8.92 -2.77
N ASP A 284 -18.07 -8.49 -1.54
CA ASP A 284 -17.90 -7.10 -1.11
C ASP A 284 -16.44 -6.65 -1.20
N TRP A 285 -15.50 -7.47 -0.72
CA TRP A 285 -14.07 -7.20 -0.85
C TRP A 285 -13.62 -7.11 -2.32
N ALA A 286 -14.07 -8.02 -3.18
CA ALA A 286 -13.70 -8.03 -4.59
C ALA A 286 -14.23 -6.77 -5.31
N LEU A 287 -15.47 -6.37 -5.04
CA LEU A 287 -16.04 -5.13 -5.58
C LEU A 287 -15.31 -3.90 -5.08
N ALA A 288 -15.02 -3.81 -3.77
CA ALA A 288 -14.22 -2.72 -3.21
C ALA A 288 -12.83 -2.65 -3.88
N THR A 289 -12.17 -3.80 -4.03
CA THR A 289 -10.87 -3.90 -4.72
C THR A 289 -10.94 -3.36 -6.14
N LEU A 290 -11.94 -3.77 -6.94
CA LEU A 290 -12.10 -3.30 -8.32
C LEU A 290 -12.36 -1.79 -8.37
N LEU A 291 -13.22 -1.27 -7.51
CA LEU A 291 -13.54 0.16 -7.46
C LEU A 291 -12.31 1.00 -7.12
N TRP A 292 -11.59 0.65 -6.04
CA TRP A 292 -10.43 1.40 -5.59
C TRP A 292 -9.25 1.28 -6.53
N THR A 293 -8.93 0.07 -7.01
CA THR A 293 -7.83 -0.11 -7.97
C THR A 293 -8.14 0.58 -9.30
N GLY A 294 -9.38 0.53 -9.78
CA GLY A 294 -9.82 1.24 -10.99
C GLY A 294 -9.69 2.76 -10.85
N ALA A 295 -10.18 3.33 -9.74
CA ALA A 295 -10.07 4.76 -9.45
C ALA A 295 -8.61 5.21 -9.39
N VAL A 296 -7.75 4.44 -8.71
CA VAL A 296 -6.33 4.75 -8.58
C VAL A 296 -5.58 4.59 -9.91
N LEU A 297 -5.91 3.60 -10.74
CA LEU A 297 -5.35 3.47 -12.08
C LEU A 297 -5.71 4.66 -12.96
N ALA A 298 -6.95 5.16 -12.86
CA ALA A 298 -7.37 6.39 -13.56
C ALA A 298 -6.57 7.61 -13.07
N LEU A 299 -6.33 7.75 -11.76
CA LEU A 299 -5.49 8.81 -11.20
C LEU A 299 -4.03 8.70 -11.66
N LEU A 300 -3.46 7.50 -11.66
CA LEU A 300 -2.11 7.23 -12.15
C LEU A 300 -1.97 7.59 -13.63
N TRP A 301 -2.95 7.20 -14.45
CA TRP A 301 -3.01 7.53 -15.86
C TRP A 301 -3.09 9.04 -16.09
N ALA A 302 -3.96 9.73 -15.35
CA ALA A 302 -4.09 11.18 -15.40
C ALA A 302 -2.77 11.87 -15.03
N ALA A 303 -2.13 11.45 -13.93
CA ALA A 303 -0.83 11.97 -13.50
C ALA A 303 0.28 11.75 -14.55
N ALA A 304 0.34 10.56 -15.15
CA ALA A 304 1.30 10.24 -16.20
C ALA A 304 1.03 11.04 -17.50
N SER A 305 -0.24 11.34 -17.81
CA SER A 305 -0.64 12.05 -19.03
C SER A 305 -0.51 13.57 -18.95
N ARG A 306 -0.58 14.17 -17.75
CA ARG A 306 -0.47 15.62 -17.52
C ARG A 306 0.82 16.22 -18.10
N HIS A 307 1.84 15.40 -18.25
CA HIS A 307 3.16 15.81 -18.74
C HIS A 307 3.33 15.76 -20.25
N ARG A 308 2.23 15.76 -21.02
CA ARG A 308 2.32 15.95 -22.47
C ARG A 308 3.00 17.30 -22.77
N GLU A 309 4.11 17.16 -23.46
CA GLU A 309 5.08 18.18 -23.86
C GLU A 309 4.39 19.46 -24.35
N GLN A 310 4.50 20.54 -23.58
CA GLN A 310 4.53 21.86 -24.18
C GLN A 310 5.83 21.93 -24.98
N ARG A 311 5.80 21.45 -26.22
CA ARG A 311 6.88 21.73 -27.16
C ARG A 311 6.93 23.25 -27.31
N PRO A 312 8.05 23.93 -26.99
CA PRO A 312 8.21 25.30 -27.44
C PRO A 312 8.05 25.26 -28.96
N ARG A 313 7.04 25.96 -29.47
CA ARG A 313 6.91 26.26 -30.90
C ARG A 313 7.92 27.32 -31.27
#